data_AF-A0A3A1P698-F1
#
_entry.id   AF-A0A3A1P698-F1
#
_cell.length_a   1.000
_cell.length_b   1.000
_cell.length_c   1.000
_cell.angle_alpha   90.00
_cell.angle_beta   90.00
_cell.angle_gamma   90.00
#
_symmetry.space_group_name_H-M   'P 1'
#
loop_
_entity.id
_entity.type
_entity.pdbx_description
1 polymer ?
#
loop_
_entity_poly.entity_id
_entity_poly.type
_entity_poly.pdbx_seq_one_letter_code
_entity_poly.pdbx_strand_id
1 'polypeptide(L)'
;MIASIPGRGPRARSGGFRRAQQQRPFVKGPIMTAADHSFDQTDASQVQAKAQAEALSDRLIMACEAVVRCRSTSFRNSFGLTEIHYRLLAQVRSYGPITLGDLARNLSRDCGQISRMVKMLTTRGLIARPAKPAPRPLAIRLTPMGQTICDAMAKIAQDSEQAIGALLPEEDKVQAALAVERLYCAARTVLEEEHFEPA
;
A
#
# COMPACT_ATOMS: atom_id res chain seq x y z
N MET A 1 17.35 -46.24 -56.35
CA MET A 1 16.27 -46.33 -57.34
C MET A 1 14.95 -46.01 -56.66
N ILE A 2 14.31 -44.91 -57.10
CA ILE A 2 12.84 -44.66 -57.22
C ILE A 2 12.02 -44.71 -55.90
N ALA A 3 11.70 -43.58 -55.22
CA ALA A 3 10.72 -42.51 -55.50
C ALA A 3 9.23 -42.89 -55.27
N SER A 4 8.55 -42.24 -54.30
CA SER A 4 7.14 -41.78 -54.43
C SER A 4 6.63 -40.98 -53.21
N ILE A 5 6.41 -39.68 -53.44
CA ILE A 5 5.43 -38.75 -52.82
C ILE A 5 4.75 -38.13 -54.06
N PRO A 6 3.43 -37.86 -54.20
CA PRO A 6 2.64 -36.96 -53.33
C PRO A 6 1.09 -37.13 -53.30
N GLY A 7 0.39 -36.31 -52.50
CA GLY A 7 -1.04 -36.00 -52.72
C GLY A 7 -1.80 -35.49 -51.49
N ARG A 8 -1.79 -34.16 -51.24
CA ARG A 8 -2.90 -33.19 -51.40
C ARG A 8 -4.00 -33.23 -50.30
N GLY A 9 -4.15 -32.09 -49.60
CA GLY A 9 -5.30 -31.73 -48.75
C GLY A 9 -6.55 -31.38 -49.58
N PRO A 10 -7.43 -30.43 -49.19
CA PRO A 10 -7.63 -29.72 -47.92
C PRO A 10 -9.07 -29.91 -47.36
N ARG A 11 -9.40 -29.39 -46.16
CA ARG A 11 -10.68 -28.71 -45.87
C ARG A 11 -10.74 -28.17 -44.44
N ALA A 12 -10.98 -26.87 -44.36
CA ALA A 12 -11.39 -26.13 -43.17
C ALA A 12 -12.92 -26.24 -42.98
N ARG A 13 -13.36 -26.19 -41.70
CA ARG A 13 -14.65 -25.70 -41.14
C ARG A 13 -14.74 -26.27 -39.71
N SER A 14 -15.28 -25.64 -38.68
CA SER A 14 -15.79 -24.29 -38.40
C SER A 14 -16.29 -24.37 -36.96
N GLY A 15 -15.90 -23.45 -36.10
CA GLY A 15 -16.39 -23.35 -34.71
C GLY A 15 -15.38 -22.53 -33.92
N GLY A 16 -15.56 -21.24 -33.64
CA GLY A 16 -16.80 -20.51 -33.45
C GLY A 16 -17.00 -20.24 -31.97
N PHE A 17 -16.12 -19.44 -31.35
CA PHE A 17 -16.43 -18.68 -30.14
C PHE A 17 -15.59 -17.40 -30.12
N ARG A 18 -16.11 -16.36 -30.78
CA ARG A 18 -15.73 -14.97 -30.50
C ARG A 18 -16.27 -14.64 -29.11
N ARG A 19 -15.40 -14.56 -28.09
CA ARG A 19 -15.72 -13.75 -26.90
C ARG A 19 -15.27 -12.33 -27.22
N ALA A 20 -16.26 -11.47 -27.46
CA ALA A 20 -16.08 -10.04 -27.54
C ALA A 20 -15.44 -9.54 -26.24
N GLN A 21 -14.15 -9.19 -26.30
CA GLN A 21 -13.57 -8.22 -25.37
C GLN A 21 -14.26 -6.89 -25.66
N GLN A 22 -15.33 -6.59 -24.91
CA GLN A 22 -15.80 -5.23 -24.76
C GLN A 22 -14.72 -4.45 -24.02
N GLN A 23 -13.81 -3.84 -24.80
CA GLN A 23 -13.04 -2.69 -24.35
C GLN A 23 -14.05 -1.58 -24.06
N ARG A 24 -14.38 -1.38 -22.80
CA ARG A 24 -15.08 -0.17 -22.37
C ARG A 24 -14.12 1.00 -22.60
N PRO A 25 -14.54 2.07 -23.28
CA PRO A 25 -13.70 3.24 -23.44
C PRO A 25 -13.44 3.83 -22.05
N PHE A 26 -12.16 3.98 -21.72
CA PHE A 26 -11.71 4.73 -20.56
C PHE A 26 -12.11 6.18 -20.80
N VAL A 27 -13.21 6.63 -20.19
CA VAL A 27 -13.64 8.02 -20.24
C VAL A 27 -12.54 8.84 -19.55
N LYS A 28 -11.76 9.58 -20.35
CA LYS A 28 -10.92 10.67 -19.83
C LYS A 28 -11.88 11.71 -19.23
N GLY A 29 -12.15 11.58 -17.94
CA GLY A 29 -12.62 12.69 -17.14
C GLY A 29 -11.60 13.83 -17.22
N PRO A 30 -12.02 15.10 -17.11
CA PRO A 30 -11.12 16.23 -17.24
C PRO A 30 -9.95 16.08 -16.27
N ILE A 31 -8.73 16.30 -16.79
CA ILE A 31 -7.51 16.41 -16.00
C ILE A 31 -7.73 17.64 -15.12
N MET A 32 -8.00 17.40 -13.84
CA MET A 32 -8.17 18.45 -12.84
C MET A 32 -6.83 19.19 -12.70
N THR A 33 -6.84 20.45 -13.11
CA THR A 33 -5.70 21.37 -13.04
C THR A 33 -5.35 21.65 -11.58
N ALA A 34 -4.08 21.90 -11.28
CA ALA A 34 -3.53 22.11 -9.94
C ALA A 34 -3.97 23.41 -9.23
N ALA A 35 -5.16 23.95 -9.53
CA ALA A 35 -5.62 25.26 -9.06
C ALA A 35 -6.76 25.22 -8.00
N ASP A 36 -7.32 24.04 -7.67
CA ASP A 36 -8.50 23.96 -6.79
C ASP A 36 -8.21 23.56 -5.33
N HIS A 37 -6.96 23.64 -4.86
CA HIS A 37 -6.62 23.41 -3.45
C HIS A 37 -6.60 24.73 -2.64
N SER A 38 -7.68 25.49 -2.72
CA SER A 38 -7.97 26.54 -1.75
C SER A 38 -8.54 25.90 -0.47
N PHE A 39 -7.66 25.62 0.49
CA PHE A 39 -8.04 25.16 1.85
C PHE A 39 -8.82 26.25 2.63
N ASP A 40 -8.81 27.50 2.13
CA ASP A 40 -9.19 28.73 2.85
C ASP A 40 -10.68 29.13 2.73
N GLN A 41 -11.56 28.30 2.15
CA GLN A 41 -13.00 28.61 2.01
C GLN A 41 -13.95 27.47 2.37
N THR A 42 -13.48 26.44 3.08
CA THR A 42 -14.44 25.46 3.60
C THR A 42 -15.13 26.06 4.81
N ASP A 43 -16.32 26.62 4.60
CA ASP A 43 -17.20 27.15 5.65
C ASP A 43 -17.28 26.13 6.79
N ALA A 44 -16.83 26.53 7.99
CA ALA A 44 -16.78 25.66 9.16
C ALA A 44 -18.14 24.98 9.41
N SER A 45 -19.24 25.68 9.06
CA SER A 45 -20.62 25.19 9.11
C SER A 45 -20.86 24.00 8.17
N GLN A 46 -20.29 24.03 6.96
CA GLN A 46 -20.36 22.95 5.98
C GLN A 46 -19.45 21.77 6.34
N VAL A 47 -18.25 22.06 6.88
CA VAL A 47 -17.35 21.02 7.41
C VAL A 47 -18.03 20.27 8.56
N GLN A 48 -18.69 21.00 9.46
CA GLN A 48 -19.44 20.47 10.60
C GLN A 48 -20.65 19.64 10.17
N ALA A 49 -21.48 20.14 9.25
CA ALA A 49 -22.65 19.43 8.76
C ALA A 49 -22.27 18.14 8.01
N LYS A 50 -21.22 18.19 7.18
CA LYS A 50 -20.70 17.01 6.50
C LYS A 50 -20.05 16.04 7.51
N ALA A 51 -19.42 16.55 8.59
CA ALA A 51 -18.83 15.74 9.67
C ALA A 51 -19.87 14.98 10.50
N GLN A 52 -21.05 15.58 10.63
CA GLN A 52 -22.18 14.96 11.30
C GLN A 52 -22.92 13.97 10.39
N ALA A 53 -22.82 14.13 9.06
CA ALA A 53 -23.47 13.27 8.07
C ALA A 53 -22.63 12.04 7.67
N GLU A 54 -21.29 12.12 7.71
CA GLU A 54 -20.38 11.02 7.39
C GLU A 54 -19.82 10.40 8.67
N ALA A 55 -19.76 9.06 8.74
CA ALA A 55 -19.12 8.39 9.86
C ALA A 55 -17.65 8.82 9.97
N LEU A 56 -17.23 9.18 11.19
CA LEU A 56 -15.86 9.62 11.49
C LEU A 56 -14.80 8.62 11.00
N SER A 57 -15.11 7.32 11.06
CA SER A 57 -14.27 6.23 10.54
C SER A 57 -14.04 6.33 9.03
N ASP A 58 -15.07 6.64 8.25
CA ASP A 58 -14.98 6.70 6.79
C ASP A 58 -14.11 7.89 6.35
N ARG A 59 -14.24 9.02 7.06
CA ARG A 59 -13.37 10.18 6.83
C ARG A 59 -11.92 9.90 7.15
N LEU A 60 -11.65 9.17 8.23
CA LEU A 60 -10.29 8.77 8.57
C LEU A 60 -9.69 7.85 7.50
N ILE A 61 -10.48 6.91 6.97
CA ILE A 61 -10.05 6.03 5.87
C ILE A 61 -9.73 6.86 4.62
N MET A 62 -10.61 7.78 4.22
CA MET A 62 -10.38 8.66 3.07
C MET A 62 -9.16 9.57 3.25
N ALA A 63 -8.97 10.14 4.45
CA ALA A 63 -7.80 10.93 4.77
C ALA A 63 -6.51 10.10 4.69
N CYS A 64 -6.50 8.89 5.27
CA CYS A 64 -5.40 7.94 5.16
C CYS A 64 -5.06 7.65 3.69
N GLU A 65 -6.08 7.40 2.86
CA GLU A 65 -5.86 7.16 1.43
C GLU A 65 -5.26 8.36 0.70
N ALA A 66 -5.73 9.57 0.99
CA ALA A 66 -5.18 10.79 0.40
C ALA A 66 -3.69 10.97 0.75
N VAL A 67 -3.33 10.77 2.03
CA VAL A 67 -1.94 10.81 2.51
C VAL A 67 -1.10 9.71 1.85
N VAL A 68 -1.64 8.50 1.70
CA VAL A 68 -0.95 7.41 1.01
C VAL A 68 -0.73 7.76 -0.47
N ARG A 69 -1.73 8.30 -1.17
CA ARG A 69 -1.62 8.68 -2.59
C ARG A 69 -0.56 9.76 -2.82
N CYS A 70 -0.47 10.75 -1.94
CA CYS A 70 0.51 11.84 -2.04
C CYS A 70 1.95 11.31 -2.22
N ARG A 71 2.34 10.32 -1.42
CA ARG A 71 3.68 9.71 -1.48
C ARG A 71 3.81 8.51 -2.42
N SER A 72 2.71 7.80 -2.69
CA SER A 72 2.75 6.57 -3.50
C SER A 72 3.26 6.83 -4.92
N THR A 73 2.92 7.98 -5.51
CA THR A 73 3.45 8.39 -6.83
C THR A 73 4.96 8.55 -6.80
N SER A 74 5.50 9.25 -5.80
CA SER A 74 6.95 9.47 -5.64
C SER A 74 7.70 8.16 -5.39
N PHE A 75 7.16 7.26 -4.57
CA PHE A 75 7.74 5.94 -4.34
C PHE A 75 7.76 5.07 -5.59
N ARG A 76 6.67 5.11 -6.37
CA ARG A 76 6.57 4.31 -7.59
C ARG A 76 7.53 4.81 -8.66
N ASN A 77 7.61 6.11 -8.85
CA ASN A 77 8.47 6.72 -9.86
C ASN A 77 9.96 6.58 -9.52
N SER A 78 10.33 6.74 -8.24
CA SER A 78 11.73 6.76 -7.82
C SER A 78 12.30 5.35 -7.59
N PHE A 79 11.48 4.42 -7.07
CA PHE A 79 11.96 3.12 -6.61
C PHE A 79 11.16 1.94 -7.15
N GLY A 80 10.06 2.14 -7.87
CA GLY A 80 9.14 1.06 -8.21
C GLY A 80 8.60 0.34 -6.97
N LEU A 81 8.46 1.06 -5.86
CA LEU A 81 7.95 0.56 -4.59
C LEU A 81 6.65 1.28 -4.22
N THR A 82 5.90 0.70 -3.28
CA THR A 82 4.63 1.23 -2.79
C THR A 82 4.75 1.56 -1.32
N GLU A 83 3.74 2.24 -0.78
CA GLU A 83 3.64 2.53 0.65
C GLU A 83 3.82 1.29 1.53
N ILE A 84 3.19 0.16 1.17
CA ILE A 84 3.29 -1.06 1.99
C ILE A 84 4.71 -1.64 1.99
N HIS A 85 5.46 -1.50 0.89
CA HIS A 85 6.87 -1.89 0.86
C HIS A 85 7.71 -0.99 1.76
N TYR A 86 7.47 0.32 1.75
CA TYR A 86 8.12 1.26 2.66
C TYR A 86 7.85 0.89 4.12
N ARG A 87 6.59 0.65 4.49
CA ARG A 87 6.22 0.25 5.86
C ARG A 87 6.94 -1.01 6.31
N LEU A 88 7.05 -2.01 5.43
CA LEU A 88 7.81 -3.23 5.72
C LEU A 88 9.31 -2.93 5.92
N LEU A 89 9.95 -2.18 5.03
CA LEU A 89 11.36 -1.80 5.16
C LEU A 89 11.61 -1.01 6.45
N ALA A 90 10.72 -0.07 6.79
CA ALA A 90 10.79 0.72 8.01
C ALA A 90 10.66 -0.15 9.28
N GLN A 91 9.76 -1.15 9.28
CA GLN A 91 9.64 -2.11 10.38
C GLN A 91 10.93 -2.93 10.55
N VAL A 92 11.51 -3.41 9.46
CA VAL A 92 12.79 -4.14 9.50
C VAL A 92 13.94 -3.22 9.96
N ARG A 93 13.93 -1.94 9.60
CA ARG A 93 14.91 -0.95 10.07
C ARG A 93 14.80 -0.71 11.58
N SER A 94 13.59 -0.55 12.09
CA SER A 94 13.34 -0.21 13.50
C SER A 94 13.51 -1.39 14.45
N TYR A 95 13.15 -2.61 14.01
CA TYR A 95 13.06 -3.78 14.88
C TYR A 95 13.92 -4.97 14.42
N GLY A 96 14.78 -4.75 13.41
CA GLY A 96 15.65 -5.80 12.87
C GLY A 96 16.72 -6.23 13.87
N PRO A 97 17.03 -7.54 14.01
CA PRO A 97 16.46 -8.68 13.27
C PRO A 97 15.05 -9.07 13.72
N ILE A 98 14.12 -9.19 12.76
CA ILE A 98 12.69 -9.47 13.00
C ILE A 98 12.23 -10.75 12.27
N THR A 99 11.21 -11.43 12.80
CA THR A 99 10.63 -12.63 12.16
C THR A 99 9.50 -12.28 11.19
N LEU A 100 9.11 -13.24 10.32
CA LEU A 100 7.94 -13.07 9.45
C LEU A 100 6.64 -12.90 10.24
N GLY A 101 6.49 -13.62 11.36
CA GLY A 101 5.29 -13.56 12.20
C GLY A 101 5.16 -12.20 12.88
N ASP A 102 6.28 -11.63 13.33
CA ASP A 102 6.28 -10.29 13.93
C ASP A 102 6.00 -9.21 12.88
N LEU A 103 6.56 -9.34 11.67
CA LEU A 103 6.20 -8.43 10.57
C LEU A 103 4.72 -8.50 10.19
N ALA A 104 4.13 -9.69 10.17
CA ALA A 104 2.70 -9.89 9.92
C ALA A 104 1.85 -9.22 11.00
N ARG A 105 2.21 -9.41 12.27
CA ARG A 105 1.54 -8.78 13.41
C ARG A 105 1.65 -7.26 13.37
N ASN A 106 2.86 -6.72 13.22
CA ASN A 106 3.14 -5.29 13.25
C ASN A 106 2.49 -4.52 12.09
N LEU A 107 2.30 -5.18 10.95
CA LEU A 107 1.67 -4.59 9.78
C LEU A 107 0.16 -4.91 9.68
N SER A 108 -0.38 -5.67 10.64
CA SER A 108 -1.76 -6.19 10.63
C SER A 108 -2.11 -6.86 9.30
N ARG A 109 -1.21 -7.72 8.80
CA ARG A 109 -1.36 -8.47 7.54
C ARG A 109 -1.21 -9.96 7.75
N ASP A 110 -1.80 -10.75 6.86
CA ASP A 110 -1.57 -12.19 6.89
C ASP A 110 -0.12 -12.55 6.54
N CYS A 111 0.35 -13.66 7.11
CA CYS A 111 1.70 -14.15 6.91
C CYS A 111 2.01 -14.47 5.44
N GLY A 112 1.00 -14.86 4.65
CA GLY A 112 1.15 -15.12 3.22
C GLY A 112 1.48 -13.87 2.42
N GLN A 113 0.80 -12.75 2.68
CA GLN A 113 1.09 -11.44 2.08
C GLN A 113 2.49 -10.95 2.44
N ILE A 114 2.85 -11.01 3.72
CA ILE A 114 4.20 -10.60 4.17
C ILE A 114 5.27 -11.48 3.54
N SER A 115 5.10 -12.80 3.51
CA SER A 115 6.05 -13.73 2.91
C SER A 115 6.29 -13.43 1.42
N ARG A 116 5.23 -13.16 0.65
CA ARG A 116 5.34 -12.74 -0.76
C ARG A 116 6.10 -11.42 -0.91
N MET A 117 5.83 -10.43 -0.08
CA MET A 117 6.53 -9.14 -0.11
C MET A 117 8.01 -9.30 0.26
N VAL A 118 8.33 -10.04 1.32
CA VAL A 118 9.71 -10.32 1.74
C VAL A 118 10.47 -11.04 0.64
N LYS A 119 9.86 -12.04 -0.02
CA LYS A 119 10.48 -12.73 -1.16
C LYS A 119 10.81 -11.76 -2.29
N MET A 120 9.87 -10.90 -2.68
CA MET A 120 10.07 -9.89 -3.72
C MET A 120 11.19 -8.90 -3.35
N LEU A 121 11.20 -8.38 -2.12
CA LEU A 121 12.25 -7.47 -1.64
C LEU A 121 13.61 -8.15 -1.49
N THR A 122 13.64 -9.46 -1.21
CA THR A 122 14.87 -10.26 -1.23
C THR A 122 15.40 -10.43 -2.65
N THR A 123 14.54 -10.77 -3.61
CA THR A 123 14.90 -10.84 -5.05
C THR A 123 15.44 -9.50 -5.56
N ARG A 124 14.90 -8.40 -5.06
CA ARG A 124 15.39 -7.04 -5.37
C ARG A 124 16.65 -6.64 -4.60
N GLY A 125 17.19 -7.50 -3.73
CA GLY A 125 18.40 -7.23 -2.96
C GLY A 125 18.23 -6.21 -1.83
N LEU A 126 17.01 -5.86 -1.42
CA LEU A 126 16.73 -4.89 -0.36
C LEU A 126 16.68 -5.53 1.03
N ILE A 127 16.34 -6.81 1.07
CA ILE A 127 16.27 -7.60 2.30
C ILE A 127 17.19 -8.80 2.18
N ALA A 128 17.89 -9.10 3.26
CA ALA A 128 18.59 -10.36 3.45
C ALA A 128 17.75 -11.30 4.33
N ARG A 129 17.60 -12.54 3.88
CA ARG A 129 17.00 -13.63 4.64
C ARG A 129 17.94 -14.83 4.59
N PRO A 130 18.37 -15.40 5.74
CA PRO A 130 19.22 -16.58 5.74
C PRO A 130 18.49 -17.78 5.12
N ALA A 131 19.17 -18.50 4.23
CA ALA A 131 18.61 -19.60 3.45
C ALA A 131 18.44 -20.92 4.23
N LYS A 132 19.02 -21.02 5.43
CA LYS A 132 19.03 -22.25 6.23
C LYS A 132 18.26 -22.08 7.54
N PRO A 133 17.72 -23.18 8.11
CA PRO A 133 17.25 -23.21 9.48
C PRO A 133 18.46 -23.06 10.39
N ALA A 134 18.82 -21.83 10.73
CA ALA A 134 19.66 -21.57 11.88
C ALA A 134 18.85 -21.91 13.15
N PRO A 135 19.50 -22.27 14.27
CA PRO A 135 18.82 -22.48 15.55
C PRO A 135 18.16 -21.20 16.12
N ARG A 136 18.22 -20.08 15.40
CA ARG A 136 17.58 -18.80 15.70
C ARG A 136 16.53 -18.49 14.64
N PRO A 137 15.43 -17.82 14.99
CA PRO A 137 14.39 -17.48 14.02
C PRO A 137 15.00 -16.73 12.83
N LEU A 138 14.51 -17.01 11.61
CA LEU A 138 15.00 -16.41 10.37
C LEU A 138 14.97 -14.88 10.46
N ALA A 139 16.11 -14.31 10.81
CA ALA A 139 16.28 -12.89 10.99
C ALA A 139 16.18 -12.17 9.65
N ILE A 140 15.09 -11.46 9.42
CA ILE A 140 14.93 -10.54 8.30
C ILE A 140 15.70 -9.27 8.65
N ARG A 141 16.57 -8.82 7.73
CA ARG A 141 17.38 -7.61 7.87
C ARG A 141 17.41 -6.83 6.56
N LEU A 142 17.64 -5.53 6.65
CA LEU A 142 17.97 -4.72 5.47
C LEU A 142 19.39 -5.06 4.99
N THR A 143 19.58 -5.04 3.67
CA THR A 143 20.92 -4.97 3.08
C THR A 143 21.42 -3.51 3.10
N PRO A 144 22.71 -3.25 2.81
CA PRO A 144 23.17 -1.86 2.64
C PRO A 144 22.36 -1.08 1.60
N MET A 145 22.02 -1.71 0.47
CA MET A 145 21.13 -1.11 -0.54
C MET A 145 19.72 -0.87 -0.01
N GLY A 146 19.18 -1.83 0.76
CA GLY A 146 17.88 -1.70 1.42
C GLY A 146 17.83 -0.53 2.40
N GLN A 147 18.92 -0.31 3.15
CA GLN A 147 19.06 0.82 4.06
C GLN A 147 19.03 2.15 3.29
N THR A 148 19.85 2.31 2.25
CA THR A 148 19.88 3.52 1.42
C THR A 148 18.51 3.84 0.81
N ILE A 149 17.82 2.84 0.26
CA ILE A 149 16.48 3.06 -0.31
C ILE A 149 15.46 3.39 0.80
N CYS A 150 15.51 2.69 1.94
CA CYS A 150 14.62 2.97 3.07
C CYS A 150 14.79 4.41 3.58
N ASP A 151 16.01 4.92 3.63
CA ASP A 151 16.31 6.28 4.06
C ASP A 151 15.82 7.33 3.05
N ALA A 152 16.01 7.08 1.75
CA ALA A 152 15.47 7.94 0.70
C ALA A 152 13.93 7.97 0.70
N MET A 153 13.27 6.82 0.91
CA MET A 153 11.82 6.76 1.07
C MET A 153 11.34 7.47 2.33
N ALA A 154 12.10 7.36 3.44
CA ALA A 154 11.79 8.05 4.68
C ALA A 154 11.85 9.58 4.50
N LYS A 155 12.81 10.09 3.71
CA LYS A 155 12.89 11.52 3.39
C LYS A 155 11.65 12.01 2.64
N ILE A 156 11.19 11.27 1.62
CA ILE A 156 9.95 11.61 0.90
C ILE A 156 8.74 11.59 1.85
N ALA A 157 8.66 10.61 2.75
CA ALA A 157 7.58 10.55 3.72
C ALA A 157 7.61 11.76 4.69
N GLN A 158 8.80 12.15 5.15
CA GLN A 158 8.98 13.32 6.00
C GLN A 158 8.62 14.62 5.28
N ASP A 159 9.01 14.77 4.01
CA ASP A 159 8.69 15.96 3.22
C ASP A 159 7.20 16.08 2.97
N SER A 160 6.53 14.95 2.70
CA SER A 160 5.07 14.90 2.59
C SER A 160 4.39 15.29 3.90
N GLU A 161 4.88 14.78 5.04
CA GLU A 161 4.35 15.12 6.37
C GLU A 161 4.50 16.61 6.67
N GLN A 162 5.67 17.19 6.39
CA GLN A 162 5.92 18.62 6.58
C GLN A 162 5.04 19.47 5.68
N ALA A 163 4.86 19.09 4.42
CA ALA A 163 4.00 19.82 3.48
C ALA A 163 2.53 19.81 3.92
N ILE A 164 2.02 18.66 4.39
CA ILE A 164 0.65 18.55 4.92
C ILE A 164 0.53 19.37 6.21
N GLY A 165 1.47 19.21 7.13
CA GLY A 165 1.47 19.93 8.41
C GLY A 165 1.57 21.45 8.24
N ALA A 166 2.28 21.95 7.24
CA ALA A 166 2.37 23.39 6.97
C ALA A 166 1.04 24.03 6.56
N LEU A 167 0.06 23.23 6.11
CA LEU A 167 -1.27 23.68 5.71
C LEU A 167 -2.29 23.65 6.85
N LEU A 168 -1.89 23.23 8.06
CA LEU A 168 -2.77 23.07 9.21
C LEU A 168 -2.34 24.00 10.36
N PRO A 169 -3.29 24.67 11.04
CA PRO A 169 -3.04 25.31 12.32
C PRO A 169 -2.49 24.32 13.35
N GLU A 170 -1.65 24.79 14.29
CA GLU A 170 -1.09 23.94 15.35
C GLU A 170 -2.18 23.32 16.24
N GLU A 171 -3.26 24.06 16.51
CA GLU A 171 -4.39 23.56 17.28
C GLU A 171 -5.04 22.34 16.59
N ASP A 172 -5.30 22.44 15.29
CA ASP A 172 -5.91 21.36 14.50
C ASP A 172 -5.02 20.11 14.49
N LYS A 173 -3.69 20.27 14.44
CA LYS A 173 -2.75 19.14 14.53
C LYS A 173 -2.88 18.38 15.84
N VAL A 174 -2.92 19.11 16.96
CA VAL A 174 -3.04 18.52 18.30
C VAL A 174 -4.40 17.81 18.44
N GLN A 175 -5.49 18.45 18.01
CA GLN A 175 -6.82 17.86 18.05
C GLN A 175 -6.93 16.61 17.16
N ALA A 176 -6.39 16.66 15.94
CA ALA A 176 -6.37 15.53 15.02
C ALA A 176 -5.58 14.35 15.58
N ALA A 177 -4.37 14.59 16.14
CA ALA A 177 -3.57 13.55 16.75
C ALA A 177 -4.31 12.84 17.90
N LEU A 178 -4.96 13.61 18.78
CA LEU A 178 -5.74 13.07 19.88
C LEU A 178 -6.95 12.27 19.39
N ALA A 179 -7.66 12.76 18.37
CA ALA A 179 -8.81 12.08 17.80
C ALA A 179 -8.42 10.75 17.14
N VAL A 180 -7.31 10.73 16.36
CA VAL A 180 -6.79 9.53 15.72
C VAL A 180 -6.36 8.49 16.76
N GLU A 181 -5.66 8.90 17.83
CA GLU A 181 -5.23 7.98 18.89
C GLU A 181 -6.43 7.35 19.61
N ARG A 182 -7.44 8.17 19.94
CA ARG A 182 -8.68 7.68 20.57
C ARG A 182 -9.43 6.70 19.66
N LEU A 183 -9.53 7.01 18.37
CA LEU A 183 -10.15 6.12 17.38
C LEU A 183 -9.37 4.81 17.23
N TYR A 184 -8.04 4.88 17.21
CA TYR A 184 -7.19 3.69 17.14
C TYR A 184 -7.42 2.77 18.35
N CYS A 185 -7.40 3.32 19.57
CA CYS A 185 -7.70 2.56 20.77
C CYS A 185 -9.11 1.95 20.75
N ALA A 186 -10.13 2.72 20.37
CA ALA A 186 -11.50 2.22 20.29
C ALA A 186 -11.65 1.09 19.26
N ALA A 187 -11.07 1.24 18.07
CA ALA A 187 -11.11 0.22 17.03
C ALA A 187 -10.39 -1.08 17.47
N ARG A 188 -9.31 -0.96 18.24
CA ARG A 188 -8.62 -2.13 18.80
C ARG A 188 -9.45 -2.88 19.83
N THR A 189 -10.16 -2.19 20.69
CA THR A 189 -11.06 -2.83 21.67
C THR A 189 -12.12 -3.68 20.96
N VAL A 190 -12.75 -3.14 19.91
CA VAL A 190 -13.74 -3.89 19.12
C VAL A 190 -13.13 -5.14 18.47
N LEU A 191 -11.92 -5.05 17.93
CA LEU A 191 -11.22 -6.21 17.35
C LEU A 191 -10.88 -7.28 18.40
N GLU A 192 -10.49 -6.87 19.61
CA GLU A 192 -10.19 -7.80 20.71
C GLU A 192 -11.46 -8.52 21.20
N GLU A 193 -12.61 -7.83 21.20
CA GLU A 193 -13.92 -8.42 21.51
C GLU A 193 -14.35 -9.46 20.46
N GLU A 194 -14.15 -9.18 19.16
CA GLU A 194 -14.44 -10.14 18.07
C GLU A 194 -13.60 -11.42 18.16
N HIS A 195 -12.42 -11.37 18.78
CA HIS A 195 -11.55 -12.54 18.97
C HIS A 195 -11.90 -13.37 20.22
N PHE A 196 -12.85 -12.93 21.07
CA PHE A 196 -13.23 -13.57 22.33
C PHE A 196 -14.60 -14.29 22.29
N GLU A 197 -15.19 -14.52 21.13
CA GLU A 197 -16.37 -15.40 20.97
C GLU A 197 -15.92 -16.83 20.59
N PRO A 198 -15.69 -17.75 21.55
CA PRO A 198 -15.60 -19.17 21.27
C PRO A 198 -17.01 -19.76 21.10
N ALA A 199 -17.19 -20.47 19.98
CA ALA A 199 -18.30 -21.41 19.78
C ALA A 199 -18.21 -22.63 20.72
#